data_AF-A0AAW7PWF0-F1
#
_entry.id   AF-A0AAW7PWF0-F1
#
_cell.length_a   1.000
_cell.length_b   1.000
_cell.length_c   1.000
_cell.angle_alpha   90.00
_cell.angle_beta   90.00
_cell.angle_gamma   90.00
#
_symmetry.space_group_name_H-M   'P 1'
#
loop_
_entity.id
_entity.type
_entity.pdbx_description
1 polymer ?
#
loop_
_entity_poly.entity_id
_entity_poly.type
_entity_poly.pdbx_seq_one_letter_code
_entity_poly.pdbx_strand_id
1 'polypeptide(L)' 'MIGDIFRIIFNLVMLPILSGLFLGALLYVFLSFKKQYEIKDVVFTQALSEKIKFKSVVLNKDFDIWQKKKIEKGELR' A
#
# COMPACT_ATOMS: atom_id res chain seq x y z
N MET A 1 8.26 29.73 35.43
CA MET A 1 7.37 30.69 34.73
C MET A 1 7.78 30.93 33.28
N ILE A 2 8.89 31.62 32.96
CA ILE A 2 9.24 31.89 31.54
C ILE A 2 9.53 30.59 30.75
N GLY A 3 10.24 29.63 31.36
CA GLY A 3 10.58 28.35 30.72
C GLY A 3 9.37 27.46 30.44
N ASP A 4 8.33 27.54 31.28
CA ASP A 4 7.09 26.79 31.10
C ASP A 4 6.28 27.32 29.91
N ILE A 5 6.27 28.64 29.73
CA ILE A 5 5.63 29.29 28.58
C ILE A 5 6.35 28.91 27.27
N PHE A 6 7.69 28.92 27.26
CA PHE A 6 8.46 28.45 26.09
C PHE A 6 8.19 26.98 25.75
N ARG A 7 8.06 26.11 26.76
CA ARG A 7 7.73 24.69 26.55
C ARG A 7 6.34 24.51 25.95
N ILE A 8 5.36 25.30 26.38
CA ILE A 8 4.01 25.27 25.83
C ILE A 8 4.01 25.72 24.36
N ILE A 9 4.66 26.85 24.06
CA ILE A 9 4.76 27.35 22.67
C ILE A 9 5.48 26.36 21.78
N PHE A 10 6.60 25.80 22.26
CA PHE A 10 7.36 24.79 21.54
C PHE A 10 6.52 23.54 21.24
N ASN A 11 5.78 23.03 22.23
CA ASN A 11 4.89 21.89 22.02
C ASN A 11 3.73 22.23 21.07
N LEU A 12 3.18 23.44 21.14
CA LEU A 12 2.11 23.90 20.27
C LEU A 12 2.54 23.92 18.80
N VAL A 13 3.82 24.23 18.54
CA VAL A 13 4.40 24.23 17.19
C VAL A 13 4.83 22.82 16.76
N MET A 14 5.44 22.04 17.66
CA MET A 14 5.96 20.71 17.33
C MET A 14 4.85 19.66 17.14
N LEU A 15 3.76 19.74 17.89
CA LEU A 15 2.63 18.80 17.77
C LEU A 15 2.04 18.73 16.35
N PRO A 16 1.67 19.84 15.68
CA PRO A 16 1.16 19.79 14.31
C PRO A 16 2.20 19.33 13.29
N ILE A 17 3.49 19.61 13.52
CA ILE A 17 4.57 19.14 12.65
C ILE A 17 4.71 17.62 12.76
N LEU A 18 4.77 17.09 13.98
CA LEU A 18 4.89 15.65 14.23
C LEU A 18 3.66 14.89 13.74
N SER A 19 2.45 15.43 13.95
CA SER A 19 1.23 14.82 13.44
C SER A 19 1.16 14.86 11.92
N GLY A 20 1.57 15.97 11.29
CA GLY A 20 1.66 16.08 9.83
C GLY A 20 2.65 15.10 9.22
N LEU A 21 3.84 14.95 9.82
CA LEU A 21 4.84 13.96 9.38
C LEU A 21 4.33 12.53 9.51
N PHE A 22 3.67 12.21 10.63
CA PHE A 22 3.11 10.89 10.86
C PHE A 22 2.01 10.55 9.84
N LEU A 23 1.06 11.48 9.61
CA LEU A 23 0.02 11.31 8.60
C LEU A 23 0.58 11.22 7.18
N GLY A 24 1.58 12.04 6.85
CA GLY A 24 2.28 11.98 5.56
C GLY A 24 2.96 10.64 5.34
N ALA A 25 3.62 10.09 6.35
CA ALA A 25 4.23 8.76 6.28
C ALA A 25 3.18 7.66 6.12
N LEU A 26 2.08 7.71 6.86
CA LEU A 26 0.98 6.76 6.71
C LEU A 26 0.37 6.79 5.29
N LEU A 27 0.12 7.98 4.75
CA LEU A 27 -0.37 8.15 3.39
C LEU A 27 0.62 7.62 2.35
N TYR A 28 1.91 7.91 2.52
CA TYR A 28 2.95 7.40 1.63
C TYR A 28 2.98 5.86 1.61
N VAL A 29 2.92 5.23 2.79
CA VAL A 29 2.90 3.76 2.92
C VAL A 29 1.64 3.19 2.27
N PHE A 30 0.48 3.78 2.54
CA PHE A 30 -0.80 3.36 1.96
C PHE A 30 -0.78 3.43 0.43
N LEU A 31 -0.35 4.56 -0.14
CA LEU A 31 -0.25 4.75 -1.58
C LEU A 31 0.78 3.80 -2.22
N SER A 32 1.89 3.54 -1.52
CA SER A 32 2.92 2.61 -1.98
C SER A 32 2.37 1.19 -2.09
N PHE A 33 1.64 0.71 -1.08
CA PHE A 33 0.97 -0.59 -1.16
C PHE A 33 -0.09 -0.62 -2.26
N LYS A 34 -0.93 0.41 -2.35
CA LYS A 34 -1.96 0.50 -3.41
C LYS A 34 -1.34 0.37 -4.80
N LYS A 35 -0.26 1.11 -5.08
CA LYS A 35 0.46 1.03 -6.35
C LYS A 35 1.04 -0.35 -6.62
N GLN A 36 1.59 -1.03 -5.61
CA GLN A 36 2.08 -2.40 -5.75
C GLN A 36 0.96 -3.39 -6.10
N TYR A 37 -0.21 -3.25 -5.48
CA TYR A 37 -1.37 -4.08 -5.81
C TYR A 37 -1.87 -3.85 -7.24
N GLU A 38 -1.96 -2.60 -7.69
CA GLU A 38 -2.35 -2.26 -9.06
C GLU A 38 -1.37 -2.86 -10.09
N ILE A 39 -0.06 -2.74 -9.85
CA ILE A 39 0.95 -3.34 -10.73
C ILE A 39 0.81 -4.87 -10.77
N LYS A 40 0.61 -5.52 -9.62
CA LYS A 40 0.37 -6.98 -9.56
C LYS A 40 -0.89 -7.37 -10.35
N ASP A 41 -1.98 -6.61 -10.21
CA ASP A 41 -3.24 -6.88 -10.92
C ASP A 41 -3.05 -6.80 -12.44
N VAL A 42 -2.32 -5.80 -12.94
CA VAL A 42 -1.99 -5.65 -14.36
C VAL A 42 -1.11 -6.80 -14.87
N VAL A 43 -0.03 -7.11 -14.17
CA VAL A 43 0.91 -8.19 -14.55
C VAL A 43 0.20 -9.55 -14.57
N PHE A 44 -0.65 -9.82 -13.57
CA PHE A 44 -1.40 -11.06 -13.50
C PHE A 44 -2.49 -11.12 -14.57
N THR A 45 -3.18 -10.03 -14.86
CA THR A 45 -4.15 -9.97 -15.97
C THR A 45 -3.47 -10.27 -17.30
N GLN A 46 -2.30 -9.67 -17.56
CA GLN A 46 -1.53 -9.93 -18.77
C GLN A 46 -1.05 -11.39 -18.83
N ALA A 47 -0.52 -11.92 -17.71
CA ALA A 47 -0.08 -13.31 -17.64
C ALA A 47 -1.23 -14.31 -17.88
N LEU A 48 -2.43 -14.00 -17.39
CA LEU A 48 -3.63 -14.81 -17.65
C LEU A 48 -4.00 -14.77 -19.14
N SER A 49 -4.00 -13.59 -19.75
CA SER A 49 -4.32 -13.40 -21.17
C SER A 49 -3.33 -14.13 -22.08
N GLU A 50 -2.05 -14.07 -21.76
CA GLU A 50 -0.97 -14.68 -22.54
C GLU A 50 -0.68 -16.15 -22.13
N LYS A 51 -1.42 -16.69 -21.14
CA LYS A 51 -1.24 -18.04 -20.58
C LYS A 51 0.20 -18.30 -20.09
N ILE A 52 0.83 -17.28 -19.52
CA ILE A 52 2.20 -17.33 -19.01
C ILE A 52 2.23 -18.06 -17.67
N LYS A 53 3.20 -18.96 -17.51
CA LYS A 53 3.58 -19.51 -16.20
C LYS A 53 4.76 -18.77 -15.62
N PHE A 54 4.62 -18.32 -14.38
CA PHE A 54 5.73 -17.68 -13.66
C PHE A 54 6.76 -18.73 -13.26
N LYS A 55 8.05 -18.45 -13.52
CA LYS A 55 9.17 -19.30 -13.08
C LYS A 55 9.32 -19.36 -11.55
N SER A 56 8.91 -18.30 -10.86
CA SER A 56 8.97 -18.22 -9.41
C SER A 56 7.77 -18.92 -8.77
N VAL A 57 8.05 -19.84 -7.85
CA VAL A 57 7.04 -20.59 -7.09
C VAL A 57 6.13 -19.65 -6.31
N VAL A 58 6.69 -18.59 -5.72
CA VAL A 58 5.94 -17.61 -4.94
C VAL A 58 5.00 -16.80 -5.82
N LEU A 59 5.48 -16.31 -6.97
CA LEU A 59 4.66 -15.56 -7.92
C LEU A 59 3.55 -16.42 -8.52
N ASN A 60 3.82 -17.69 -8.80
CA ASN A 60 2.81 -18.60 -9.32
C ASN A 60 1.70 -18.86 -8.29
N LYS A 61 2.07 -19.04 -7.01
CA LYS A 61 1.10 -19.17 -5.91
C LYS A 61 0.28 -17.90 -5.71
N ASP A 62 0.92 -16.72 -5.74
CA ASP A 62 0.24 -15.43 -5.66
C ASP A 62 -0.75 -15.24 -6.82
N PHE A 63 -0.36 -15.67 -8.03
CA PHE A 63 -1.19 -15.65 -9.23
C PHE A 63 -2.43 -16.56 -9.09
N ASP A 64 -2.25 -17.79 -8.61
CA ASP A 64 -3.37 -18.72 -8.37
C ASP A 64 -4.38 -18.15 -7.35
N ILE A 65 -3.88 -17.55 -6.26
CA ILE A 65 -4.72 -16.91 -5.24
C ILE A 65 -5.45 -15.70 -5.84
N TRP A 66 -4.77 -14.90 -6.64
CA TRP A 66 -5.37 -13.75 -7.32
C TRP A 66 -6.47 -14.19 -8.29
N GLN A 67 -6.21 -15.22 -9.10
CA GLN A 67 -7.17 -15.77 -10.04
C GLN A 67 -8.41 -16.31 -9.30
N LYS A 68 -8.22 -17.06 -8.21
CA LYS A 68 -9.32 -17.54 -7.36
C LYS A 68 -10.17 -16.39 -6.83
N LYS A 69 -9.55 -15.32 -6.31
CA LYS A 69 -10.27 -14.13 -5.83
C LYS A 69 -11.07 -13.42 -6.93
N LYS A 70 -10.53 -13.36 -8.15
CA LYS A 70 -11.21 -12.76 -9.31
C LYS A 70 -12.40 -13.59 -9.77
N ILE A 71 -12.30 -14.92 -9.70
CA ILE A 71 -13.42 -15.85 -9.95
C ILE A 71 -14.50 -15.69 -8.88
N GLU A 72 -14.12 -15.64 -7.59
CA GLU A 72 -15.08 -15.43 -6.48
C GLU A 72 -15.84 -14.10 -6.60
N LYS A 73 -15.20 -13.08 -7.18
CA LYS A 73 -15.83 -11.78 -7.48
C LYS A 73 -16.66 -11.78 -8.78
N GLY A 74 -16.63 -12.85 -9.56
CA GLY A 74 -17.29 -12.93 -10.87
C GLY A 74 -16.63 -12.11 -11.97
N GLU A 75 -15.40 -11.63 -11.77
CA GLU A 75 -14.62 -10.85 -12.75
C GLU A 75 -13.97 -11.78 -13.80
N LEU A 76 -13.78 -13.06 -13.48
CA LEU A 76 -13.28 -14.11 -14.38
C LEU A 76 -14.27 -15.28 -14.40
N ARG A 77 -14.47 -15.88 -15.58
CA ARG A 77 -15.33 -17.07 -15.80
C ARG A 77 -14.49 -18.31 -16.07
#